data_AF-A0A814YQ79-F1
#
_entry.id   AF-A0A814YQ79-F1
#
_cell.length_a   1.000
_cell.length_b   1.000
_cell.length_c   1.000
_cell.angle_alpha   90.00
_cell.angle_beta   90.00
_cell.angle_gamma   90.00
#
_symmetry.space_group_name_H-M   'P 1'
#
loop_
_entity.id
_entity.type
_entity.pdbx_description
1 polymer ?
#
loop_
_entity_poly.entity_id
_entity_poly.type
_entity_poly.pdbx_seq_one_letter_code
_entity_poly.pdbx_strand_id
1 'polypeptide(L)'
;MAPYTFTLFAPYNKAAGLRLKNANARMFGLDIPMEKNEEDGYFRVTVELADGIYHYQFKIITKSWFEVEPEPAVPSYTNDETMTIEENEERKKNQDEEYIKMVQDIRDRNRKREEESSFTELWYSFVDPYATDVDERGSDDAYKSVGKRILDEYEWKYDNAVKLVPDEQLIIYELHIGDFQSKFTDVTAKIDYIKQLGVNCVEIMPVKEYAGTHSWGYSPRYYFAIETGYGTSADFKELIDELHKNGIRVIMDGVYNHSECSNPMAQIDHDYWFHHEPKDLEMSWGPEWNYKFYDPKYNVWPARKYIGESILYMITEFHIDGVIRDYNGPMDGCWHDSMYWIIREALLNDNVEWEKVKDVIDGKRQGYKRIVNLVNYVSNHDHDRLLVELGKEHQLFDEEAFRRVRLGGTLFNHYESNFSGEEFGEYKEKTPGMAKLDWSLIDDLEDNSNQINKDLLQYYKDLIHLRKTNPSLYTTNINFIYENEQDGILVYHRWNDIEKKQGDHLIVIVNWSKNTLTDYEIINMPMNGKYYDWINNQEHFVENNQLKLDEIKDHEAKILIWEYGKADAKQIDNQQ
;
A
#
# COMPACT_ATOMS: atom_id res chain seq x y z
N MET A 1 41.33 -6.56 16.35
CA MET A 1 40.58 -7.66 15.71
C MET A 1 39.71 -8.26 16.79
N ALA A 2 38.43 -8.46 16.48
CA ALA A 2 37.47 -9.07 17.36
C ALA A 2 36.88 -10.31 16.66
N PRO A 3 36.59 -11.39 17.40
CA PRO A 3 35.92 -12.55 16.84
C PRO A 3 34.50 -12.16 16.45
N TYR A 4 34.12 -12.49 15.22
CA TYR A 4 32.74 -12.38 14.75
C TYR A 4 32.28 -13.72 14.20
N THR A 5 31.11 -14.18 14.68
CA THR A 5 30.50 -15.44 14.24
C THR A 5 29.43 -15.18 13.19
N PHE A 6 29.64 -15.73 12.00
CA PHE A 6 28.61 -15.82 10.96
C PHE A 6 27.80 -17.08 11.15
N THR A 7 26.48 -16.98 10.98
CA THR A 7 25.54 -18.09 11.18
C THR A 7 24.57 -18.19 10.00
N LEU A 8 24.31 -19.40 9.53
CA LEU A 8 23.38 -19.67 8.44
C LEU A 8 22.50 -20.87 8.79
N PHE A 9 21.18 -20.70 8.80
CA PHE A 9 20.25 -21.81 8.99
C PHE A 9 20.03 -22.53 7.65
N ALA A 10 20.56 -23.74 7.53
CA ALA A 10 20.44 -24.56 6.33
C ALA A 10 20.42 -26.05 6.74
N PRO A 11 19.32 -26.49 7.37
CA PRO A 11 19.30 -27.69 8.20
C PRO A 11 19.56 -29.00 7.46
N TYR A 12 19.29 -29.06 6.15
CA TYR A 12 19.43 -30.27 5.34
C TYR A 12 20.50 -30.15 4.25
N ASN A 13 21.13 -28.99 4.09
CA ASN A 13 22.21 -28.80 3.14
C ASN A 13 23.50 -29.50 3.61
N LYS A 14 24.31 -29.92 2.62
CA LYS A 14 25.49 -30.77 2.85
C LYS A 14 26.69 -29.99 3.39
N ALA A 15 26.97 -28.81 2.83
CA ALA A 15 28.11 -27.99 3.20
C ALA A 15 27.83 -26.52 2.89
N ALA A 16 28.39 -25.64 3.71
CA ALA A 16 28.37 -24.20 3.50
C ALA A 16 29.75 -23.58 3.70
N GLY A 17 29.96 -22.40 3.14
CA GLY A 17 31.16 -21.60 3.25
C GLY A 17 30.84 -20.11 3.33
N LEU A 18 31.76 -19.35 3.89
CA LEU A 18 31.74 -17.89 3.95
C LEU A 18 32.74 -17.33 2.94
N ARG A 19 32.30 -16.35 2.15
CA ARG A 19 33.17 -15.53 1.30
C ARG A 19 33.20 -14.14 1.91
N LEU A 20 34.39 -13.57 2.09
CA LEU A 20 34.55 -12.26 2.73
C LEU A 20 35.57 -11.43 1.95
N LYS A 21 35.27 -10.14 1.78
CA LYS A 21 36.22 -9.13 1.32
C LYS A 21 36.11 -7.89 2.20
N ASN A 22 37.23 -7.22 2.46
CA ASN A 22 37.18 -5.86 2.99
C ASN A 22 36.54 -4.95 1.91
N ALA A 23 35.78 -3.93 2.29
CA ALA A 23 35.11 -3.03 1.33
C ALA A 23 36.05 -2.41 0.28
N ASN A 24 37.33 -2.20 0.63
CA ASN A 24 38.32 -1.65 -0.30
C ASN A 24 38.96 -2.70 -1.23
N ALA A 25 38.64 -3.99 -1.07
CA ALA A 25 39.22 -5.08 -1.84
C ALA A 25 38.37 -5.41 -3.08
N ARG A 26 39.05 -5.58 -4.23
CA ARG A 26 38.39 -5.85 -5.52
C ARG A 26 37.87 -7.27 -5.68
N MET A 27 38.36 -8.24 -4.91
CA MET A 27 38.00 -9.65 -5.02
C MET A 27 37.76 -10.25 -3.65
N PHE A 28 36.83 -11.21 -3.58
CA PHE A 28 36.68 -12.09 -2.42
C PHE A 28 37.96 -12.87 -2.12
N GLY A 29 38.22 -13.08 -0.83
CA GLY A 29 39.23 -14.01 -0.37
C GLY A 29 38.88 -15.47 -0.69
N LEU A 30 39.70 -16.38 -0.18
CA LEU A 30 39.39 -17.81 -0.25
C LEU A 30 38.13 -18.13 0.57
N ASP A 31 37.33 -19.07 0.06
CA ASP A 31 36.13 -19.56 0.73
C ASP A 31 36.52 -20.19 2.08
N ILE A 32 35.86 -19.77 3.15
CA ILE A 32 36.09 -20.26 4.52
C ILE A 32 35.01 -21.29 4.84
N PRO A 33 35.33 -22.59 5.03
CA PRO A 33 34.34 -23.60 5.36
C PRO A 33 33.60 -23.29 6.66
N MET A 34 32.30 -23.55 6.70
CA MET A 34 31.48 -23.43 7.91
C MET A 34 31.18 -24.80 8.52
N GLU A 35 31.10 -24.87 9.84
CA GLU A 35 30.79 -26.09 10.58
C GLU A 35 29.29 -26.17 10.87
N LYS A 36 28.67 -27.31 10.55
CA LYS A 36 27.25 -27.55 10.83
C LYS A 36 27.05 -28.12 12.22
N ASN A 37 26.15 -27.54 12.99
CA ASN A 37 25.61 -28.17 14.20
C ASN A 37 24.32 -28.94 13.85
N GLU A 38 24.37 -30.26 13.93
CA GLU A 38 23.23 -31.13 13.60
C GLU A 38 22.08 -31.05 14.62
N GLU A 39 22.31 -30.51 15.82
CA GLU A 39 21.28 -30.35 16.85
C GLU A 39 20.36 -29.16 16.56
N ASP A 40 20.87 -28.08 15.95
CA ASP A 40 20.12 -26.86 15.69
C ASP A 40 19.98 -26.49 14.20
N GLY A 41 20.68 -27.19 13.31
CA GLY A 41 20.57 -27.02 11.86
C GLY A 41 21.34 -25.80 11.32
N TYR A 42 22.13 -25.12 12.13
CA TYR A 42 22.92 -23.96 11.71
C TYR A 42 24.35 -24.33 11.33
N PHE A 43 24.83 -23.73 10.24
CA PHE A 43 26.23 -23.59 9.92
C PHE A 43 26.81 -22.37 10.63
N ARG A 44 28.02 -22.49 11.17
CA ARG A 44 28.72 -21.39 11.85
C ARG A 44 30.19 -21.33 11.46
N VAL A 45 30.73 -20.12 11.41
CA VAL A 45 32.17 -19.88 11.35
C VAL A 45 32.51 -18.62 12.12
N THR A 46 33.59 -18.67 12.90
CA THR A 46 34.11 -17.50 13.61
C THR A 46 35.38 -17.03 12.94
N VAL A 47 35.42 -15.75 12.57
CA VAL A 47 36.58 -15.12 11.93
C VAL A 47 37.02 -13.92 12.76
N GLU A 48 38.33 -13.74 12.88
CA GLU A 48 38.93 -12.57 13.51
C GLU A 48 38.96 -11.43 12.51
N LEU A 49 38.16 -10.39 12.74
CA LEU A 49 38.06 -9.25 11.83
C LEU A 49 38.50 -7.97 12.54
N ALA A 50 39.20 -7.11 11.80
CA ALA A 50 39.55 -5.77 12.27
C ALA A 50 38.32 -4.87 12.20
N ASP A 51 38.36 -3.72 12.88
CA ASP A 51 37.28 -2.76 12.76
C ASP A 51 37.19 -2.25 11.31
N GLY A 52 35.99 -2.28 10.75
CA GLY A 52 35.75 -1.85 9.37
C GLY A 52 34.52 -2.48 8.74
N ILE A 53 34.32 -2.14 7.46
CA ILE A 53 33.24 -2.65 6.63
C ILE A 53 33.76 -3.80 5.77
N TYR A 54 33.04 -4.90 5.80
CA TYR A 54 33.29 -6.07 4.98
C TYR A 54 32.05 -6.39 4.15
N HIS A 55 32.28 -6.83 2.92
CA HIS A 55 31.24 -7.47 2.13
C HIS A 55 31.39 -8.97 2.29
N TYR A 56 30.28 -9.68 2.37
CA TYR A 56 30.27 -11.12 2.47
C TYR A 56 29.12 -11.73 1.69
N GLN A 57 29.32 -13.00 1.37
CA GLN A 57 28.30 -13.87 0.82
C GLN A 57 28.43 -15.22 1.49
N PHE A 58 27.32 -15.93 1.58
CA PHE A 58 27.36 -17.36 1.86
C PHE A 58 27.49 -18.13 0.56
N LYS A 59 28.08 -19.32 0.67
CA LYS A 59 28.14 -20.30 -0.39
C LYS A 59 27.60 -21.61 0.16
N ILE A 60 26.78 -22.32 -0.61
CA ILE A 60 26.20 -23.58 -0.14
C ILE A 60 26.14 -24.61 -1.26
N ILE A 61 26.23 -25.89 -0.89
CA ILE A 61 25.75 -26.95 -1.77
C ILE A 61 24.22 -26.89 -1.71
N THR A 62 23.62 -26.30 -2.76
CA THR A 62 22.18 -26.05 -2.82
C THR A 62 21.37 -27.34 -2.91
N LYS A 63 20.17 -27.32 -2.34
CA LYS A 63 19.13 -28.33 -2.53
C LYS A 63 18.05 -27.90 -3.51
N SER A 64 18.11 -26.67 -4.02
CA SER A 64 17.13 -26.14 -4.95
C SER A 64 17.36 -26.70 -6.34
N TRP A 65 16.36 -27.42 -6.84
CA TRP A 65 16.46 -28.23 -8.05
C TRP A 65 16.59 -27.39 -9.33
N PHE A 66 16.04 -26.17 -9.37
CA PHE A 66 16.02 -25.32 -10.56
C PHE A 66 17.36 -24.63 -10.89
N GLU A 67 18.36 -24.67 -10.00
CA GLU A 67 19.67 -24.04 -10.25
C GLU A 67 20.62 -24.91 -11.10
N VAL A 68 20.25 -26.16 -11.40
CA VAL A 68 21.11 -27.11 -12.13
C VAL A 68 21.24 -26.77 -13.61
N GLU A 69 20.10 -26.45 -14.23
CA GLU A 69 20.01 -25.97 -15.60
C GLU A 69 19.19 -24.69 -15.54
N PRO A 70 19.83 -23.51 -15.64
CA PRO A 70 19.15 -22.24 -15.41
C PRO A 70 18.07 -22.03 -16.46
N GLU A 71 16.94 -21.48 -16.03
CA GLU A 71 15.86 -21.10 -16.93
C GLU A 71 16.36 -20.02 -17.92
N PRO A 72 15.92 -20.06 -19.18
CA PRO A 72 16.22 -19.01 -20.14
C PRO A 72 15.57 -17.69 -19.71
N ALA A 73 16.20 -16.58 -20.08
CA ALA A 73 15.66 -15.24 -19.84
C ALA A 73 14.22 -15.14 -20.38
N VAL A 74 13.35 -14.46 -19.63
CA VAL A 74 11.98 -14.19 -20.06
C VAL A 74 12.04 -13.43 -21.40
N PRO A 75 11.27 -13.84 -22.42
CA PRO A 75 11.30 -13.17 -23.71
C PRO A 75 10.90 -11.69 -23.57
N SER A 76 11.65 -10.79 -24.19
CA SER A 76 11.25 -9.40 -24.31
C SER A 76 10.31 -9.25 -25.51
N TYR A 77 9.09 -8.78 -25.28
CA TYR A 77 8.11 -8.54 -26.33
C TYR A 77 8.21 -7.11 -26.84
N THR A 78 8.34 -6.94 -28.16
CA THR A 78 8.20 -5.65 -28.82
C THR A 78 7.03 -5.73 -29.78
N ASN A 79 6.08 -4.80 -29.67
CA ASN A 79 4.97 -4.72 -30.61
C ASN A 79 5.50 -4.49 -32.03
N ASP A 80 4.94 -5.23 -32.98
CA ASP A 80 5.18 -4.99 -34.39
C ASP A 80 4.22 -3.89 -34.85
N GLU A 81 4.77 -2.73 -35.22
CA GLU A 81 3.99 -1.58 -35.69
C GLU A 81 3.20 -1.86 -36.98
N THR A 82 3.47 -2.98 -37.66
CA THR A 82 2.74 -3.42 -38.85
C THR A 82 1.55 -4.35 -38.56
N MET A 83 1.40 -4.80 -37.31
CA MET A 83 0.32 -5.69 -36.84
C MET A 83 -0.73 -4.91 -36.05
N THR A 84 -1.97 -5.40 -36.04
CA THR A 84 -3.02 -4.90 -35.15
C THR A 84 -2.71 -5.23 -33.69
N ILE A 85 -3.44 -4.60 -32.76
CA ILE A 85 -3.32 -4.89 -31.31
C ILE A 85 -3.63 -6.37 -31.05
N GLU A 86 -4.74 -6.89 -31.58
CA GLU A 86 -5.15 -8.29 -31.42
C GLU A 86 -4.10 -9.28 -31.98
N GLU A 87 -3.51 -8.99 -33.14
CA GLU A 87 -2.47 -9.85 -33.72
C GLU A 87 -1.17 -9.81 -32.90
N ASN A 88 -0.80 -8.66 -32.33
CA ASN A 88 0.34 -8.55 -31.42
C ASN A 88 0.08 -9.31 -30.11
N GLU A 89 -1.14 -9.27 -29.57
CA GLU A 89 -1.55 -10.04 -28.39
C GLU A 89 -1.53 -11.55 -28.64
N GLU A 90 -2.06 -12.01 -29.78
CA GLU A 90 -2.05 -13.43 -30.14
C GLU A 90 -0.61 -13.95 -30.38
N ARG A 91 0.23 -13.14 -31.01
CA ARG A 91 1.66 -13.46 -31.17
C ARG A 91 2.37 -13.56 -29.82
N LYS A 92 2.13 -12.61 -28.92
CA LYS A 92 2.69 -12.63 -27.55
C LYS A 92 2.26 -13.90 -26.83
N LYS A 93 0.96 -14.22 -26.86
CA LYS A 93 0.41 -15.44 -26.24
C LYS A 93 1.07 -16.71 -26.75
N ASN A 94 1.26 -16.86 -28.06
CA ASN A 94 1.92 -18.03 -28.64
C ASN A 94 3.39 -18.14 -28.19
N GLN A 95 4.09 -17.02 -28.09
CA GLN A 95 5.47 -16.99 -27.60
C GLN A 95 5.56 -17.29 -26.09
N ASP A 96 4.61 -16.80 -25.29
CA ASP A 96 4.45 -17.17 -23.89
C ASP A 96 4.24 -18.69 -23.77
N GLU A 97 3.32 -19.29 -24.55
CA GLU A 97 3.06 -20.74 -24.53
C GLU A 97 4.32 -21.58 -24.86
N GLU A 98 5.11 -21.17 -25.85
CA GLU A 98 6.39 -21.84 -26.18
C GLU A 98 7.43 -21.70 -25.06
N TYR A 99 7.54 -20.51 -24.46
CA TYR A 99 8.44 -20.25 -23.34
C TYR A 99 8.05 -21.08 -22.12
N ILE A 100 6.76 -21.09 -21.77
CA ILE A 100 6.17 -21.87 -20.67
C ILE A 100 6.54 -23.34 -20.83
N LYS A 101 6.34 -23.90 -22.03
CA LYS A 101 6.68 -25.29 -22.31
C LYS A 101 8.17 -25.58 -22.17
N MET A 102 9.02 -24.69 -22.68
CA MET A 102 10.48 -24.85 -22.58
C MET A 102 10.96 -24.80 -21.12
N VAL A 103 10.42 -23.88 -20.32
CA VAL A 103 10.71 -23.79 -18.89
C VAL A 103 10.25 -25.06 -18.18
N GLN A 104 9.03 -25.53 -18.44
CA GLN A 104 8.53 -26.77 -17.84
C GLN A 104 9.41 -27.98 -18.17
N ASP A 105 9.85 -28.10 -19.42
CA ASP A 105 10.76 -29.18 -19.84
C ASP A 105 12.12 -29.12 -19.10
N ILE A 106 12.65 -27.93 -18.79
CA ILE A 106 13.88 -27.75 -18.00
C ILE A 106 13.63 -28.19 -16.55
N ARG A 107 12.50 -27.77 -15.97
CA ARG A 107 12.13 -28.09 -14.59
C ARG A 107 11.97 -29.60 -14.39
N ASP A 108 11.26 -30.26 -15.29
CA ASP A 108 11.05 -31.72 -15.24
C ASP A 108 12.39 -32.48 -15.31
N ARG A 109 13.33 -32.02 -16.15
CA ARG A 109 14.69 -32.58 -16.21
C ARG A 109 15.44 -32.37 -14.90
N ASN A 110 15.35 -31.19 -14.32
CA ASN A 110 16.03 -30.84 -13.06
C ASN A 110 15.47 -31.65 -11.87
N ARG A 111 14.14 -31.77 -11.75
CA ARG A 111 13.47 -32.64 -10.78
C ARG A 111 13.91 -34.10 -10.92
N LYS A 112 13.96 -34.62 -12.15
CA LYS A 112 14.44 -35.98 -12.39
C LYS A 112 15.90 -36.19 -11.97
N ARG A 113 16.77 -35.21 -12.20
CA ARG A 113 18.17 -35.25 -11.75
C ARG A 113 18.30 -35.28 -10.22
N GLU A 114 17.41 -34.55 -9.53
CA GLU A 114 17.27 -34.56 -8.07
C GLU A 114 16.92 -35.96 -7.55
N GLU A 115 15.87 -36.57 -8.09
CA GLU A 115 15.40 -37.91 -7.73
C GLU A 115 16.46 -39.00 -7.97
N GLU A 116 17.16 -38.92 -9.09
CA GLU A 116 18.20 -39.88 -9.47
C GLU A 116 19.50 -39.71 -8.65
N SER A 117 19.58 -38.73 -7.74
CA SER A 117 20.78 -38.38 -6.95
C SER A 117 22.03 -38.19 -7.84
N SER A 118 21.82 -37.82 -9.11
CA SER A 118 22.88 -37.57 -10.09
C SER A 118 23.46 -36.15 -10.00
N PHE A 119 23.02 -35.40 -8.98
CA PHE A 119 23.51 -34.06 -8.66
C PHE A 119 25.03 -34.02 -8.58
N THR A 120 25.65 -33.24 -9.46
CA THR A 120 26.92 -32.60 -9.13
C THR A 120 26.69 -31.69 -7.94
N GLU A 121 27.58 -31.72 -6.95
CA GLU A 121 27.59 -30.79 -5.82
C GLU A 121 27.73 -29.35 -6.35
N LEU A 122 26.59 -28.73 -6.67
CA LEU A 122 26.54 -27.40 -7.22
C LEU A 122 26.66 -26.42 -6.06
N TRP A 123 27.76 -25.68 -6.05
CA TRP A 123 27.92 -24.60 -5.11
C TRP A 123 27.26 -23.34 -5.64
N TYR A 124 26.36 -22.78 -4.85
CA TYR A 124 25.68 -21.52 -5.14
C TYR A 124 26.15 -20.45 -4.14
N SER A 125 26.31 -19.20 -4.59
CA SER A 125 26.66 -18.05 -3.73
C SER A 125 25.47 -17.10 -3.63
N PHE A 126 25.19 -16.59 -2.43
CA PHE A 126 24.02 -15.75 -2.17
C PHE A 126 24.26 -14.79 -1.00
N VAL A 127 23.47 -13.72 -0.97
CA VAL A 127 23.40 -12.73 0.12
C VAL A 127 22.81 -13.38 1.38
N ASP A 128 23.30 -12.99 2.55
CA ASP A 128 22.72 -13.43 3.83
C ASP A 128 21.20 -13.20 3.86
N PRO A 129 20.37 -14.22 4.14
CA PRO A 129 18.94 -14.04 4.31
C PRO A 129 18.55 -12.98 5.36
N TYR A 130 19.41 -12.76 6.37
CA TYR A 130 19.23 -11.75 7.41
C TYR A 130 20.08 -10.49 7.17
N ALA A 131 20.54 -10.27 5.93
CA ALA A 131 21.21 -9.03 5.56
C ALA A 131 20.28 -7.85 5.81
N THR A 132 20.75 -6.91 6.64
CA THR A 132 20.02 -5.66 6.91
C THR A 132 20.44 -4.52 5.99
N ASP A 133 21.48 -4.76 5.17
CA ASP A 133 22.05 -3.81 4.23
C ASP A 133 22.74 -4.57 3.08
N VAL A 134 22.61 -4.08 1.85
CA VAL A 134 23.03 -4.75 0.60
C VAL A 134 23.54 -3.73 -0.43
N ASP A 135 24.38 -4.15 -1.38
CA ASP A 135 25.09 -3.24 -2.32
C ASP A 135 24.19 -2.75 -3.47
N GLU A 136 24.35 -1.47 -3.84
CA GLU A 136 23.56 -0.80 -4.87
C GLU A 136 23.70 -1.56 -6.22
N ARG A 137 22.57 -2.11 -6.66
CA ARG A 137 22.30 -2.64 -8.01
C ARG A 137 23.49 -3.29 -8.73
N GLY A 138 23.63 -4.59 -8.50
CA GLY A 138 24.22 -5.51 -9.50
C GLY A 138 25.39 -6.38 -9.04
N SER A 139 25.80 -6.32 -7.77
CA SER A 139 26.84 -7.23 -7.24
C SER A 139 26.27 -8.41 -6.43
N ASP A 140 25.03 -8.33 -5.95
CA ASP A 140 24.39 -9.30 -5.05
C ASP A 140 25.27 -9.64 -3.81
N ASP A 141 25.89 -8.63 -3.18
CA ASP A 141 26.72 -8.79 -1.98
C ASP A 141 25.99 -8.30 -0.69
N ALA A 142 26.15 -9.02 0.43
CA ALA A 142 25.68 -8.57 1.76
C ALA A 142 26.77 -7.75 2.50
N TYR A 143 26.39 -6.80 3.34
CA TYR A 143 27.35 -6.06 4.19
C TYR A 143 27.39 -6.55 5.65
N LYS A 144 28.61 -6.68 6.17
CA LYS A 144 28.88 -6.83 7.60
C LYS A 144 29.92 -5.83 8.07
N SER A 145 29.53 -4.96 8.99
CA SER A 145 30.49 -4.25 9.86
C SER A 145 30.89 -5.14 11.04
N VAL A 146 32.18 -5.15 11.38
CA VAL A 146 32.68 -5.79 12.62
C VAL A 146 33.22 -4.73 13.57
N GLY A 147 32.83 -4.82 14.85
CA GLY A 147 33.24 -3.92 15.93
C GLY A 147 32.09 -3.08 16.52
N LYS A 148 31.13 -2.66 15.68
CA LYS A 148 29.92 -1.92 16.09
C LYS A 148 28.84 -2.20 15.04
N ARG A 149 27.94 -3.16 15.28
CA ARG A 149 26.72 -3.24 14.47
C ARG A 149 25.77 -2.18 15.02
N ILE A 150 25.82 -1.01 14.41
CA ILE A 150 24.64 -0.16 14.33
C ILE A 150 24.28 -0.24 12.85
N LEU A 151 23.05 -0.66 12.53
CA LEU A 151 22.53 -0.64 11.15
C LEU A 151 22.91 0.69 10.49
N ASP A 152 22.70 1.75 11.26
CA ASP A 152 23.11 3.12 11.09
C ASP A 152 23.31 3.72 12.48
N GLU A 153 23.91 4.90 12.62
CA GLU A 153 24.05 5.56 13.93
C GLU A 153 22.83 6.45 14.28
N TYR A 154 21.65 6.18 13.71
CA TYR A 154 20.46 7.01 13.95
C TYR A 154 19.94 6.82 15.38
N GLU A 155 19.76 7.94 16.08
CA GLU A 155 19.12 7.98 17.39
C GLU A 155 17.72 8.56 17.23
N TRP A 156 16.69 7.76 17.53
CA TRP A 156 15.28 8.18 17.52
C TRP A 156 15.04 9.33 18.48
N LYS A 157 14.34 10.37 18.02
CA LYS A 157 14.13 11.62 18.75
C LYS A 157 12.69 11.75 19.26
N TYR A 158 11.71 11.12 18.61
CA TYR A 158 10.30 11.43 18.80
C TYR A 158 9.37 10.25 19.13
N ASP A 159 9.87 9.05 19.42
CA ASP A 159 9.09 7.82 19.74
C ASP A 159 7.95 7.97 20.76
N ASN A 160 8.03 8.99 21.62
CA ASN A 160 7.00 9.28 22.63
C ASN A 160 6.66 10.79 22.72
N ALA A 161 7.07 11.57 21.72
CA ALA A 161 6.85 13.02 21.72
C ALA A 161 5.38 13.38 21.49
N VAL A 162 4.69 12.59 20.66
CA VAL A 162 3.29 12.82 20.29
C VAL A 162 2.51 11.53 20.44
N LYS A 163 1.31 11.62 21.03
CA LYS A 163 0.39 10.50 21.10
C LYS A 163 -0.26 10.30 19.73
N LEU A 164 -0.01 9.15 19.12
CA LEU A 164 -0.63 8.75 17.86
C LEU A 164 -2.14 8.50 18.02
N VAL A 165 -2.89 8.74 16.95
CA VAL A 165 -4.36 8.59 16.93
C VAL A 165 -4.77 7.11 16.99
N PRO A 166 -5.92 6.78 17.60
CA PRO A 166 -6.46 5.42 17.57
C PRO A 166 -6.93 5.03 16.16
N ASP A 167 -7.05 3.73 15.90
CA ASP A 167 -7.37 3.15 14.59
C ASP A 167 -8.67 3.72 13.97
N GLU A 168 -9.69 4.02 14.79
CA GLU A 168 -10.99 4.54 14.31
C GLU A 168 -10.90 5.95 13.71
N GLN A 169 -9.83 6.67 14.02
CA GLN A 169 -9.61 8.05 13.56
C GLN A 169 -8.63 8.13 12.40
N LEU A 170 -8.16 7.00 11.87
CA LEU A 170 -7.19 6.99 10.78
C LEU A 170 -7.79 7.63 9.51
N ILE A 171 -6.94 8.42 8.87
CA ILE A 171 -7.09 8.98 7.54
C ILE A 171 -5.75 8.68 6.87
N ILE A 172 -5.77 7.69 6.00
CA ILE A 172 -4.57 7.07 5.45
C ILE A 172 -4.20 7.79 4.15
N TYR A 173 -2.92 8.06 3.97
CA TYR A 173 -2.36 8.59 2.74
C TYR A 173 -1.37 7.59 2.18
N GLU A 174 -1.78 6.88 1.13
CA GLU A 174 -0.97 5.87 0.47
C GLU A 174 0.01 6.54 -0.49
N LEU A 175 1.29 6.18 -0.37
CA LEU A 175 2.32 6.68 -1.29
C LEU A 175 3.39 5.62 -1.60
N HIS A 176 3.85 5.66 -2.85
CA HIS A 176 5.08 5.01 -3.29
C HIS A 176 6.24 6.00 -3.21
N ILE A 177 7.34 5.64 -2.54
CA ILE A 177 8.51 6.52 -2.38
C ILE A 177 9.05 6.99 -3.74
N GLY A 178 9.12 6.07 -4.71
CA GLY A 178 9.63 6.32 -6.06
C GLY A 178 8.82 7.35 -6.86
N ASP A 179 7.51 7.24 -6.82
CA ASP A 179 6.57 8.08 -7.58
C ASP A 179 6.24 9.38 -6.87
N PHE A 180 6.31 9.39 -5.53
CA PHE A 180 6.09 10.60 -4.77
C PHE A 180 7.15 11.65 -5.07
N GLN A 181 8.45 11.31 -4.95
CA GLN A 181 9.57 12.13 -5.43
C GLN A 181 10.91 11.40 -5.71
N SER A 182 11.07 10.12 -5.34
CA SER A 182 12.17 9.16 -5.62
C SER A 182 12.91 8.62 -4.39
N LYS A 183 13.10 9.43 -3.34
CA LYS A 183 13.89 9.04 -2.16
C LYS A 183 13.16 9.30 -0.85
N PHE A 184 13.56 8.63 0.22
CA PHE A 184 13.05 8.89 1.57
C PHE A 184 13.23 10.36 1.97
N THR A 185 14.40 10.94 1.70
CA THR A 185 14.71 12.35 2.01
C THR A 185 13.77 13.33 1.30
N ASP A 186 13.31 12.98 0.10
CA ASP A 186 12.40 13.84 -0.68
C ASP A 186 10.98 13.81 -0.10
N VAL A 187 10.54 12.65 0.40
CA VAL A 187 9.29 12.53 1.18
C VAL A 187 9.41 13.32 2.48
N THR A 188 10.54 13.21 3.20
CA THR A 188 10.80 13.98 4.42
C THR A 188 10.69 15.48 4.18
N ALA A 189 11.23 15.98 3.06
CA ALA A 189 11.15 17.39 2.68
C ALA A 189 9.71 17.87 2.38
N LYS A 190 8.76 16.95 2.19
CA LYS A 190 7.35 17.22 1.90
C LYS A 190 6.42 16.89 3.08
N ILE A 191 6.94 16.60 4.28
CA ILE A 191 6.11 16.35 5.47
C ILE A 191 5.19 17.54 5.77
N ASP A 192 5.63 18.77 5.53
CA ASP A 192 4.77 19.96 5.70
C ASP A 192 3.54 19.92 4.79
N TYR A 193 3.67 19.38 3.57
CA TYR A 193 2.53 19.16 2.67
C TYR A 193 1.57 18.11 3.25
N ILE A 194 2.07 16.94 3.66
CA ILE A 194 1.26 15.85 4.24
C ILE A 194 0.51 16.34 5.48
N LYS A 195 1.21 17.10 6.34
CA LYS A 195 0.62 17.73 7.53
C LYS A 195 -0.47 18.74 7.19
N GLN A 196 -0.24 19.58 6.17
CA GLN A 196 -1.23 20.58 5.72
C GLN A 196 -2.42 19.95 5.02
N LEU A 197 -2.25 18.82 4.33
CA LEU A 197 -3.34 18.00 3.81
C LEU A 197 -4.25 17.52 4.96
N GLY A 198 -3.65 17.25 6.11
CA GLY A 198 -4.35 17.00 7.37
C GLY A 198 -4.49 15.53 7.72
N VAL A 199 -3.98 14.61 6.88
CA VAL A 199 -3.92 13.18 7.15
C VAL A 199 -3.12 12.87 8.42
N ASN A 200 -3.38 11.73 9.04
CA ASN A 200 -2.76 11.32 10.31
C ASN A 200 -2.15 9.92 10.26
N CYS A 201 -2.14 9.31 9.07
CA CYS A 201 -1.48 8.05 8.79
C CYS A 201 -0.93 8.12 7.37
N VAL A 202 0.31 7.69 7.18
CA VAL A 202 0.91 7.42 5.87
C VAL A 202 1.01 5.91 5.73
N GLU A 203 0.49 5.40 4.64
CA GLU A 203 0.72 4.03 4.18
C GLU A 203 1.84 4.08 3.15
N ILE A 204 2.99 3.52 3.54
CA ILE A 204 4.13 3.43 2.63
C ILE A 204 4.04 2.08 1.92
N MET A 205 3.95 2.14 0.60
CA MET A 205 4.07 0.96 -0.26
C MET A 205 5.39 0.21 -0.02
N PRO A 206 5.54 -1.06 -0.45
CA PRO A 206 6.64 -1.89 0.02
C PRO A 206 8.03 -1.28 -0.21
N VAL A 207 8.82 -1.21 0.87
CA VAL A 207 10.17 -0.60 0.89
C VAL A 207 11.30 -1.63 1.00
N LYS A 208 10.99 -2.93 0.98
CA LYS A 208 12.00 -3.99 1.05
C LYS A 208 12.77 -4.05 -0.27
N GLU A 209 14.05 -4.39 -0.21
CA GLU A 209 14.89 -4.50 -1.42
C GLU A 209 14.32 -5.55 -2.38
N TYR A 210 14.26 -5.18 -3.66
CA TYR A 210 13.72 -6.01 -4.73
C TYR A 210 14.68 -6.13 -5.92
N ALA A 211 14.40 -7.08 -6.82
CA ALA A 211 15.23 -7.28 -8.00
C ALA A 211 14.95 -6.25 -9.11
N GLY A 212 16.00 -5.78 -9.78
CA GLY A 212 15.87 -4.98 -11.00
C GLY A 212 15.68 -3.48 -10.75
N THR A 213 15.07 -2.78 -11.70
CA THR A 213 14.94 -1.33 -11.64
C THR A 213 13.57 -0.85 -11.18
N HIS A 214 12.56 -1.73 -11.21
CA HIS A 214 11.19 -1.39 -10.88
C HIS A 214 10.37 -2.64 -10.50
N SER A 215 9.76 -2.61 -9.34
CA SER A 215 8.80 -3.62 -8.85
C SER A 215 7.67 -2.99 -8.03
N TRP A 216 7.69 -1.66 -7.83
CA TRP A 216 6.97 -0.98 -6.75
C TRP A 216 7.16 -1.61 -5.35
N GLY A 217 8.22 -2.41 -5.19
CA GLY A 217 8.51 -3.17 -3.97
C GLY A 217 7.78 -4.51 -3.82
N TYR A 218 6.86 -4.86 -4.73
CA TYR A 218 6.03 -6.06 -4.57
C TYR A 218 6.73 -7.39 -4.79
N SER A 219 7.96 -7.42 -5.32
CA SER A 219 8.75 -8.64 -5.45
C SER A 219 9.96 -8.60 -4.50
N PRO A 220 9.76 -8.74 -3.17
CA PRO A 220 10.83 -8.60 -2.20
C PRO A 220 11.86 -9.72 -2.36
N ARG A 221 13.12 -9.32 -2.49
CA ARG A 221 14.27 -10.24 -2.54
C ARG A 221 14.92 -10.40 -1.16
N TYR A 222 15.12 -9.30 -0.43
CA TYR A 222 15.74 -9.33 0.90
C TYR A 222 14.82 -8.69 1.94
N TYR A 223 14.39 -9.49 2.91
CA TYR A 223 13.32 -9.10 3.82
C TYR A 223 13.76 -8.19 4.97
N PHE A 224 15.05 -8.13 5.26
CA PHE A 224 15.62 -7.33 6.35
C PHE A 224 16.33 -6.07 5.84
N ALA A 225 16.47 -5.92 4.53
CA ALA A 225 17.06 -4.74 3.90
C ALA A 225 15.95 -3.86 3.29
N ILE A 226 16.15 -2.55 3.34
CA ILE A 226 15.34 -1.59 2.61
C ILE A 226 15.89 -1.39 1.19
N GLU A 227 15.05 -0.95 0.27
CA GLU A 227 15.43 -0.67 -1.12
C GLU A 227 16.48 0.44 -1.19
N THR A 228 17.68 0.07 -1.61
CA THR A 228 18.84 0.94 -1.76
C THR A 228 18.58 2.10 -2.72
N GLY A 229 17.71 1.89 -3.73
CA GLY A 229 17.28 2.94 -4.65
C GLY A 229 16.53 4.11 -3.98
N TYR A 230 15.92 3.89 -2.81
CA TYR A 230 15.18 4.93 -2.08
C TYR A 230 16.05 5.71 -1.09
N GLY A 231 17.19 5.16 -0.65
CA GLY A 231 18.10 5.80 0.30
C GLY A 231 18.63 4.82 1.36
N THR A 232 19.23 5.39 2.41
CA THR A 232 19.82 4.61 3.51
C THR A 232 18.80 4.29 4.60
N SER A 233 19.14 3.34 5.48
CA SER A 233 18.28 3.02 6.63
C SER A 233 18.12 4.21 7.58
N ALA A 234 19.15 5.06 7.70
CA ALA A 234 19.08 6.30 8.45
C ALA A 234 18.07 7.29 7.84
N ASP A 235 18.04 7.41 6.51
CA ASP A 235 17.07 8.28 5.82
C ASP A 235 15.64 7.78 6.05
N PHE A 236 15.43 6.45 6.06
CA PHE A 236 14.12 5.87 6.33
C PHE A 236 13.68 6.06 7.79
N LYS A 237 14.59 5.85 8.75
CA LYS A 237 14.33 6.17 10.17
C LYS A 237 14.02 7.65 10.36
N GLU A 238 14.75 8.54 9.69
CA GLU A 238 14.49 9.98 9.76
C GLU A 238 13.11 10.35 9.23
N LEU A 239 12.69 9.76 8.11
CA LEU A 239 11.34 9.94 7.57
C LEU A 239 10.28 9.54 8.60
N ILE A 240 10.40 8.36 9.19
CA ILE A 240 9.43 7.86 10.18
C ILE A 240 9.43 8.74 11.44
N ASP A 241 10.60 9.09 11.96
CA ASP A 241 10.74 9.91 13.18
C ASP A 241 10.11 11.31 12.96
N GLU A 242 10.31 11.93 11.79
CA GLU A 242 9.70 13.22 11.45
C GLU A 242 8.18 13.11 11.17
N LEU A 243 7.66 11.98 10.68
CA LEU A 243 6.22 11.73 10.60
C LEU A 243 5.62 11.59 12.01
N HIS A 244 6.25 10.80 12.88
CA HIS A 244 5.83 10.62 14.28
C HIS A 244 5.83 11.92 15.07
N LYS A 245 6.86 12.77 14.88
CA LYS A 245 6.92 14.13 15.44
C LYS A 245 5.70 14.98 15.08
N ASN A 246 5.10 14.75 13.92
CA ASN A 246 3.91 15.45 13.45
C ASN A 246 2.59 14.72 13.81
N GLY A 247 2.65 13.66 14.61
CA GLY A 247 1.49 12.86 15.01
C GLY A 247 0.92 12.02 13.88
N ILE A 248 1.72 11.73 12.86
CA ILE A 248 1.35 10.94 11.69
C ILE A 248 1.89 9.52 11.91
N ARG A 249 1.00 8.53 11.90
CA ARG A 249 1.38 7.12 11.93
C ARG A 249 1.99 6.68 10.62
N VAL A 250 2.82 5.65 10.67
CA VAL A 250 3.39 4.99 9.50
C VAL A 250 2.95 3.54 9.51
N ILE A 251 2.09 3.17 8.57
CA ILE A 251 1.80 1.77 8.27
C ILE A 251 2.54 1.38 7.00
N MET A 252 2.93 0.12 6.94
CA MET A 252 3.65 -0.42 5.80
C MET A 252 2.78 -1.44 5.08
N ASP A 253 2.73 -1.32 3.77
CA ASP A 253 2.31 -2.44 2.95
C ASP A 253 3.42 -3.51 2.91
N GLY A 254 3.11 -4.68 3.46
CA GLY A 254 4.06 -5.74 3.69
C GLY A 254 3.76 -6.95 2.83
N VAL A 255 4.65 -7.25 1.88
CA VAL A 255 4.56 -8.47 1.06
C VAL A 255 5.17 -9.64 1.81
N TYR A 256 4.33 -10.51 2.35
CA TYR A 256 4.76 -11.73 3.04
C TYR A 256 4.08 -13.00 2.51
N ASN A 257 3.35 -12.95 1.40
CA ASN A 257 2.77 -14.15 0.77
C ASN A 257 3.77 -14.86 -0.16
N HIS A 258 4.53 -14.10 -0.95
CA HIS A 258 5.48 -14.60 -1.93
C HIS A 258 6.84 -13.89 -1.82
N SER A 259 7.83 -14.32 -2.59
CA SER A 259 9.10 -13.60 -2.72
C SER A 259 9.60 -13.62 -4.14
N GLU A 260 10.61 -12.82 -4.46
CA GLU A 260 11.33 -12.95 -5.72
C GLU A 260 12.03 -14.32 -5.83
N CYS A 261 12.16 -14.89 -7.04
CA CYS A 261 12.81 -16.21 -7.24
C CYS A 261 14.29 -16.23 -6.84
N SER A 262 14.95 -15.09 -6.96
CA SER A 262 16.34 -14.88 -6.54
C SER A 262 16.50 -14.66 -5.03
N ASN A 263 15.42 -14.80 -4.25
CA ASN A 263 15.50 -14.77 -2.79
C ASN A 263 16.46 -15.87 -2.27
N PRO A 264 17.39 -15.54 -1.36
CA PRO A 264 18.34 -16.50 -0.78
C PRO A 264 17.71 -17.79 -0.23
N MET A 265 16.50 -17.72 0.30
CA MET A 265 15.81 -18.87 0.89
C MET A 265 15.39 -19.86 -0.21
N ALA A 266 14.93 -19.34 -1.35
CA ALA A 266 14.61 -20.16 -2.53
C ALA A 266 15.88 -20.79 -3.11
N GLN A 267 17.03 -20.16 -2.94
CA GLN A 267 18.34 -20.63 -3.41
C GLN A 267 19.01 -21.66 -2.50
N ILE A 268 18.68 -21.68 -1.21
CA ILE A 268 19.23 -22.63 -0.23
C ILE A 268 18.55 -24.00 -0.36
N ASP A 269 17.22 -24.02 -0.21
CA ASP A 269 16.41 -25.24 -0.19
C ASP A 269 14.94 -24.86 -0.44
N HIS A 270 14.58 -24.68 -1.71
CA HIS A 270 13.28 -24.16 -2.12
C HIS A 270 12.10 -24.87 -1.43
N ASP A 271 12.04 -26.20 -1.50
CA ASP A 271 10.90 -26.98 -0.98
C ASP A 271 10.79 -26.96 0.55
N TYR A 272 11.87 -26.55 1.24
CA TYR A 272 11.86 -26.35 2.69
C TYR A 272 11.19 -25.03 3.11
N TRP A 273 11.26 -24.01 2.26
CA TRP A 273 10.80 -22.65 2.56
C TRP A 273 9.51 -22.27 1.84
N PHE A 274 9.29 -22.80 0.66
CA PHE A 274 8.22 -22.41 -0.26
C PHE A 274 7.34 -23.59 -0.66
N HIS A 275 6.16 -23.27 -1.17
CA HIS A 275 5.34 -24.19 -1.97
C HIS A 275 5.12 -23.58 -3.36
N HIS A 276 4.57 -24.39 -4.28
CA HIS A 276 4.46 -24.07 -5.70
C HIS A 276 5.83 -23.94 -6.39
N GLU A 277 5.82 -23.90 -7.71
CA GLU A 277 7.05 -23.79 -8.50
C GLU A 277 7.62 -22.36 -8.40
N PRO A 278 8.94 -22.14 -8.54
CA PRO A 278 9.61 -20.85 -8.33
C PRO A 278 9.00 -19.71 -9.16
N LYS A 279 8.65 -19.99 -10.41
CA LYS A 279 7.72 -19.12 -11.16
C LYS A 279 6.56 -19.99 -11.55
N ASP A 280 5.43 -19.87 -10.88
CA ASP A 280 4.24 -20.38 -11.50
C ASP A 280 4.09 -19.65 -12.85
N LEU A 281 3.97 -20.41 -13.93
CA LEU A 281 3.83 -19.85 -15.25
C LEU A 281 2.46 -19.13 -15.41
N GLU A 282 1.55 -19.39 -14.46
CA GLU A 282 0.28 -18.69 -14.28
C GLU A 282 0.33 -17.59 -13.18
N MET A 283 1.31 -17.58 -12.24
CA MET A 283 1.44 -16.52 -11.22
C MET A 283 2.66 -15.62 -11.45
N SER A 284 2.40 -14.34 -11.61
CA SER A 284 3.40 -13.32 -11.95
C SER A 284 4.39 -12.96 -10.83
N TRP A 285 4.18 -13.42 -9.59
CA TRP A 285 4.79 -12.82 -8.39
C TRP A 285 5.90 -13.65 -7.69
N GLY A 286 6.21 -14.87 -8.15
CA GLY A 286 7.27 -15.72 -7.57
C GLY A 286 6.77 -16.80 -6.58
N PRO A 287 7.66 -17.55 -5.88
CA PRO A 287 7.22 -18.65 -5.01
C PRO A 287 6.51 -18.16 -3.75
N GLU A 288 5.54 -18.95 -3.26
CA GLU A 288 4.77 -18.66 -2.06
C GLU A 288 5.36 -19.32 -0.80
N TRP A 289 5.38 -18.60 0.32
CA TRP A 289 5.95 -19.09 1.58
C TRP A 289 5.17 -20.27 2.16
N ASN A 290 5.87 -21.33 2.56
CA ASN A 290 5.26 -22.51 3.15
C ASN A 290 4.98 -22.38 4.66
N TYR A 291 3.97 -21.59 4.99
CA TYR A 291 3.51 -21.42 6.37
C TYR A 291 2.87 -22.66 7.00
N LYS A 292 2.56 -23.69 6.22
CA LYS A 292 1.96 -24.94 6.70
C LYS A 292 2.99 -26.02 6.98
N PHE A 293 4.24 -25.82 6.57
CA PHE A 293 5.32 -26.76 6.86
C PHE A 293 5.86 -26.56 8.29
N TYR A 294 5.91 -27.67 9.01
CA TYR A 294 6.49 -27.78 10.33
C TYR A 294 7.61 -28.81 10.29
N ASP A 295 8.80 -28.40 10.74
CA ASP A 295 9.94 -29.28 10.88
C ASP A 295 10.01 -29.85 12.30
N PRO A 296 9.69 -31.15 12.49
CA PRO A 296 9.72 -31.77 13.81
C PRO A 296 11.14 -32.03 14.33
N LYS A 297 12.17 -32.09 13.48
CA LYS A 297 13.56 -32.33 13.92
C LYS A 297 14.08 -31.13 14.71
N TYR A 298 13.80 -29.92 14.22
CA TYR A 298 14.26 -28.67 14.84
C TYR A 298 13.14 -27.90 15.57
N ASN A 299 11.93 -28.48 15.65
CA ASN A 299 10.77 -27.90 16.33
C ASN A 299 10.46 -26.46 15.86
N VAL A 300 10.38 -26.26 14.54
CA VAL A 300 10.25 -24.93 13.94
C VAL A 300 9.26 -24.93 12.78
N TRP A 301 8.54 -23.82 12.63
CA TRP A 301 7.81 -23.47 11.42
C TRP A 301 8.69 -22.48 10.64
N PRO A 302 9.54 -22.93 9.70
CA PRO A 302 10.65 -22.13 9.19
C PRO A 302 10.18 -20.82 8.55
N ALA A 303 9.21 -20.88 7.62
CA ALA A 303 8.65 -19.70 6.97
C ALA A 303 8.00 -18.73 7.98
N ARG A 304 7.22 -19.25 8.95
CA ARG A 304 6.57 -18.41 9.99
C ARG A 304 7.60 -17.69 10.85
N LYS A 305 8.69 -18.38 11.22
CA LYS A 305 9.76 -17.80 12.03
C LYS A 305 10.46 -16.68 11.26
N TYR A 306 10.93 -16.96 10.05
CA TYR A 306 11.68 -16.00 9.23
C TYR A 306 10.86 -14.72 8.95
N ILE A 307 9.62 -14.89 8.50
CA ILE A 307 8.75 -13.76 8.19
C ILE A 307 8.32 -13.01 9.45
N GLY A 308 7.99 -13.74 10.53
CA GLY A 308 7.66 -13.11 11.82
C GLY A 308 8.81 -12.28 12.37
N GLU A 309 10.05 -12.74 12.20
CA GLU A 309 11.26 -11.98 12.56
C GLU A 309 11.44 -10.75 11.67
N SER A 310 11.14 -10.83 10.37
CA SER A 310 11.16 -9.67 9.46
C SER A 310 10.11 -8.62 9.85
N ILE A 311 8.88 -9.02 10.17
CA ILE A 311 7.82 -8.10 10.64
C ILE A 311 8.24 -7.45 11.95
N LEU A 312 8.72 -8.25 12.92
CA LEU A 312 9.19 -7.75 14.20
C LEU A 312 10.36 -6.78 14.03
N TYR A 313 11.25 -7.04 13.07
CA TYR A 313 12.35 -6.15 12.73
C TYR A 313 11.85 -4.79 12.22
N MET A 314 10.86 -4.75 11.33
CA MET A 314 10.26 -3.46 10.90
C MET A 314 9.66 -2.68 12.07
N ILE A 315 9.02 -3.36 13.02
CA ILE A 315 8.42 -2.72 14.20
C ILE A 315 9.49 -2.24 15.19
N THR A 316 10.53 -3.03 15.42
CA THR A 316 11.51 -2.78 16.49
C THR A 316 12.70 -1.93 16.06
N GLU A 317 13.11 -2.00 14.79
CA GLU A 317 14.24 -1.23 14.25
C GLU A 317 13.76 0.06 13.58
N PHE A 318 12.63 -0.01 12.85
CA PHE A 318 12.09 1.11 12.07
C PHE A 318 10.83 1.74 12.68
N HIS A 319 10.30 1.21 13.78
CA HIS A 319 9.15 1.78 14.51
C HIS A 319 7.88 1.93 13.66
N ILE A 320 7.65 1.01 12.71
CA ILE A 320 6.41 0.93 11.94
C ILE A 320 5.21 0.66 12.87
N ASP A 321 4.11 1.39 12.68
CA ASP A 321 2.92 1.40 13.55
C ASP A 321 1.86 0.34 13.19
N GLY A 322 2.05 -0.36 12.08
CA GLY A 322 1.13 -1.38 11.60
C GLY A 322 1.48 -1.91 10.21
N VAL A 323 0.86 -3.03 9.86
CA VAL A 323 0.86 -3.60 8.52
C VAL A 323 -0.58 -3.85 8.10
N ILE A 324 -0.89 -3.64 6.83
CA ILE A 324 -2.19 -3.98 6.25
C ILE A 324 -2.17 -5.43 5.81
N ARG A 325 -3.29 -6.14 6.00
CA ARG A 325 -3.45 -7.50 5.53
C ARG A 325 -4.90 -7.90 5.33
N ASP A 326 -5.13 -8.87 4.45
CA ASP A 326 -6.43 -9.53 4.35
C ASP A 326 -6.76 -10.29 5.67
N TYR A 327 -8.04 -10.23 6.04
CA TYR A 327 -8.65 -10.94 7.16
C TYR A 327 -8.54 -12.47 7.02
N ASN A 328 -8.77 -13.02 5.83
CA ASN A 328 -8.68 -14.47 5.54
C ASN A 328 -7.63 -14.81 4.47
N GLY A 329 -7.11 -13.80 3.79
CA GLY A 329 -6.19 -13.95 2.68
C GLY A 329 -4.74 -14.15 3.08
N PRO A 330 -3.82 -14.02 2.10
CA PRO A 330 -2.40 -14.14 2.33
C PRO A 330 -1.88 -13.08 3.31
N MET A 331 -0.63 -13.22 3.76
CA MET A 331 0.02 -12.20 4.58
C MET A 331 0.58 -11.09 3.68
N ASP A 332 -0.27 -10.41 2.92
CA ASP A 332 0.06 -9.29 2.03
C ASP A 332 -0.93 -8.14 2.19
N GLY A 333 -0.54 -6.93 1.76
CA GLY A 333 -1.46 -5.80 1.67
C GLY A 333 -2.64 -6.17 0.78
N CYS A 334 -3.84 -6.00 1.31
CA CYS A 334 -5.07 -6.24 0.59
C CYS A 334 -6.04 -5.14 0.96
N TRP A 335 -6.62 -4.53 -0.06
CA TRP A 335 -7.67 -3.55 0.07
C TRP A 335 -9.00 -4.17 -0.34
N HIS A 336 -10.09 -3.44 -0.09
CA HIS A 336 -11.42 -3.92 -0.41
C HIS A 336 -11.99 -3.22 -1.66
N ASP A 337 -11.74 -3.82 -2.83
CA ASP A 337 -12.02 -3.21 -4.15
C ASP A 337 -13.50 -2.95 -4.43
N SER A 338 -14.43 -3.48 -3.63
CA SER A 338 -15.86 -3.34 -3.95
C SER A 338 -16.28 -1.86 -4.02
N MET A 339 -15.75 -0.99 -3.15
CA MET A 339 -16.05 0.44 -3.23
C MET A 339 -15.51 1.03 -4.51
N TYR A 340 -14.26 0.71 -4.88
CA TYR A 340 -13.69 1.15 -6.14
C TYR A 340 -14.58 0.75 -7.30
N TRP A 341 -14.85 -0.54 -7.53
CA TRP A 341 -15.63 -0.98 -8.69
C TRP A 341 -17.05 -0.42 -8.73
N ILE A 342 -17.73 -0.35 -7.59
CA ILE A 342 -19.13 0.11 -7.53
C ILE A 342 -19.22 1.63 -7.70
N ILE A 343 -18.37 2.39 -7.02
CA ILE A 343 -18.39 3.85 -7.08
C ILE A 343 -17.81 4.35 -8.40
N ARG A 344 -16.76 3.70 -8.92
CA ARG A 344 -16.20 3.97 -10.25
C ARG A 344 -17.25 3.86 -11.34
N GLU A 345 -18.02 2.77 -11.38
CA GLU A 345 -19.08 2.61 -12.41
C GLU A 345 -20.13 3.72 -12.32
N ALA A 346 -20.49 4.15 -11.11
CA ALA A 346 -21.40 5.27 -10.92
C ALA A 346 -20.78 6.60 -11.37
N LEU A 347 -19.49 6.84 -11.11
CA LEU A 347 -18.79 8.07 -11.42
C LEU A 347 -18.32 8.18 -12.87
N LEU A 348 -18.06 7.08 -13.57
CA LEU A 348 -17.65 7.08 -14.98
C LEU A 348 -18.86 6.97 -15.92
N ASN A 349 -19.76 6.03 -15.63
CA ASN A 349 -20.81 5.61 -16.57
C ASN A 349 -22.21 6.12 -16.20
N ASP A 350 -22.35 6.91 -15.14
CA ASP A 350 -23.63 7.31 -14.55
C ASP A 350 -24.54 6.11 -14.20
N ASN A 351 -23.94 4.93 -14.00
CA ASN A 351 -24.65 3.69 -13.75
C ASN A 351 -24.67 3.39 -12.25
N VAL A 352 -25.76 3.77 -11.58
CA VAL A 352 -25.87 3.67 -10.12
C VAL A 352 -26.67 2.42 -9.72
N GLU A 353 -25.96 1.42 -9.20
CA GLU A 353 -26.58 0.27 -8.54
C GLU A 353 -26.82 0.56 -7.05
N TRP A 354 -27.96 1.16 -6.72
CA TRP A 354 -28.27 1.72 -5.39
C TRP A 354 -27.99 0.79 -4.21
N GLU A 355 -28.43 -0.47 -4.25
CA GLU A 355 -28.17 -1.40 -3.15
C GLU A 355 -26.68 -1.71 -3.00
N LYS A 356 -25.92 -1.82 -4.11
CA LYS A 356 -24.48 -2.00 -4.07
C LYS A 356 -23.76 -0.76 -3.52
N VAL A 357 -24.21 0.44 -3.91
CA VAL A 357 -23.69 1.71 -3.37
C VAL A 357 -23.92 1.77 -1.85
N LYS A 358 -25.10 1.36 -1.37
CA LYS A 358 -25.36 1.27 0.08
C LYS A 358 -24.47 0.24 0.76
N ASP A 359 -24.21 -0.90 0.12
CA ASP A 359 -23.35 -1.95 0.67
C ASP A 359 -21.91 -1.47 0.90
N VAL A 360 -21.36 -0.67 -0.01
CA VAL A 360 -19.98 -0.14 0.12
C VAL A 360 -19.88 1.07 1.04
N ILE A 361 -20.94 1.90 1.14
CA ILE A 361 -20.99 3.02 2.08
C ILE A 361 -21.21 2.53 3.53
N ASP A 362 -21.99 1.45 3.73
CA ASP A 362 -22.22 0.83 5.03
C ASP A 362 -21.60 -0.58 5.10
N GLY A 363 -20.32 -0.64 5.51
CA GLY A 363 -19.60 -1.92 5.67
C GLY A 363 -20.29 -2.95 6.58
N LYS A 364 -21.25 -2.57 7.44
CA LYS A 364 -22.06 -3.55 8.19
C LYS A 364 -22.90 -4.44 7.29
N ARG A 365 -23.35 -3.92 6.14
CA ARG A 365 -24.11 -4.66 5.14
C ARG A 365 -23.26 -5.76 4.49
N GLN A 366 -21.94 -5.57 4.48
CA GLN A 366 -20.95 -6.56 4.03
C GLN A 366 -20.45 -7.49 5.16
N GLY A 367 -20.94 -7.31 6.39
CA GLY A 367 -20.60 -8.15 7.54
C GLY A 367 -19.48 -7.61 8.43
N TYR A 368 -18.90 -6.44 8.13
CA TYR A 368 -17.90 -5.80 8.96
C TYR A 368 -18.52 -5.19 10.22
N LYS A 369 -17.89 -5.44 11.38
CA LYS A 369 -18.44 -5.02 12.68
C LYS A 369 -17.96 -3.65 13.12
N ARG A 370 -16.80 -3.19 12.64
CA ARG A 370 -16.18 -1.93 13.03
C ARG A 370 -15.61 -1.23 11.80
N ILE A 371 -15.52 0.08 11.94
CA ILE A 371 -14.88 1.02 11.01
C ILE A 371 -13.46 0.61 10.62
N VAL A 372 -12.72 0.03 11.54
CA VAL A 372 -11.31 -0.34 11.35
C VAL A 372 -11.11 -1.69 10.65
N ASN A 373 -12.18 -2.42 10.34
CA ASN A 373 -12.07 -3.73 9.69
C ASN A 373 -12.00 -3.63 8.17
N LEU A 374 -12.16 -2.43 7.62
CA LEU A 374 -12.31 -2.19 6.21
C LEU A 374 -11.41 -1.05 5.77
N VAL A 375 -10.64 -1.29 4.71
CA VAL A 375 -9.97 -0.24 3.96
C VAL A 375 -10.44 -0.30 2.50
N ASN A 376 -11.63 0.23 2.17
CA ASN A 376 -11.95 0.73 0.83
C ASN A 376 -11.15 2.00 0.45
N TYR A 377 -11.52 2.64 -0.66
CA TYR A 377 -10.80 3.75 -1.27
C TYR A 377 -11.58 4.14 -2.54
N VAL A 378 -11.28 5.31 -3.11
CA VAL A 378 -11.75 5.69 -4.45
C VAL A 378 -10.71 5.45 -5.54
N SER A 379 -9.44 5.40 -5.15
CA SER A 379 -8.32 4.91 -5.95
C SER A 379 -7.21 4.44 -5.01
N ASN A 380 -6.40 3.48 -5.47
CA ASN A 380 -5.21 2.99 -4.78
C ASN A 380 -4.07 2.82 -5.79
N HIS A 381 -2.94 2.26 -5.36
CA HIS A 381 -1.83 1.99 -6.28
C HIS A 381 -2.11 0.85 -7.31
N ASP A 382 -3.14 0.02 -7.16
CA ASP A 382 -3.53 -1.02 -8.15
C ASP A 382 -4.32 -0.46 -9.33
N HIS A 383 -4.98 0.69 -9.17
CA HIS A 383 -5.88 1.27 -10.18
C HIS A 383 -5.46 2.67 -10.61
N ASP A 384 -5.72 3.08 -11.86
CA ASP A 384 -5.46 4.47 -12.25
C ASP A 384 -6.28 5.44 -11.38
N ARG A 385 -5.77 6.67 -11.21
CA ARG A 385 -6.51 7.73 -10.50
C ARG A 385 -7.79 8.06 -11.26
N LEU A 386 -8.85 8.45 -10.55
CA LEU A 386 -10.16 8.63 -11.16
C LEU A 386 -10.14 9.66 -12.30
N LEU A 387 -9.34 10.73 -12.16
CA LEU A 387 -9.20 11.74 -13.22
C LEU A 387 -8.56 11.18 -14.50
N VAL A 388 -7.62 10.23 -14.37
CA VAL A 388 -6.99 9.54 -15.50
C VAL A 388 -8.04 8.69 -16.23
N GLU A 389 -8.84 7.94 -15.49
CA GLU A 389 -9.89 7.10 -16.07
C GLU A 389 -10.97 7.91 -16.78
N LEU A 390 -11.44 9.02 -16.18
CA LEU A 390 -12.38 9.97 -16.80
C LEU A 390 -11.83 10.53 -18.12
N GLY A 391 -10.53 10.85 -18.16
CA GLY A 391 -9.86 11.31 -19.36
C GLY A 391 -9.77 10.24 -20.45
N LYS A 392 -9.37 9.01 -20.08
CA LYS A 392 -9.20 7.88 -21.01
C LYS A 392 -10.51 7.38 -21.61
N GLU A 393 -11.48 7.08 -20.76
CA GLU A 393 -12.70 6.38 -21.15
C GLU A 393 -13.77 7.34 -21.71
N HIS A 394 -13.78 8.58 -21.23
CA HIS A 394 -14.84 9.54 -21.54
C HIS A 394 -14.36 10.87 -22.12
N GLN A 395 -13.05 11.09 -22.25
CA GLN A 395 -12.46 12.34 -22.75
C GLN A 395 -12.90 13.57 -21.92
N LEU A 396 -13.15 13.37 -20.62
CA LEU A 396 -13.51 14.42 -19.68
C LEU A 396 -12.25 14.97 -19.01
N PHE A 397 -11.92 16.23 -19.31
CA PHE A 397 -10.73 16.91 -18.78
C PHE A 397 -11.07 18.29 -18.16
N ASP A 398 -12.35 18.57 -17.97
CA ASP A 398 -12.88 19.88 -17.61
C ASP A 398 -13.52 19.88 -16.21
N GLU A 399 -14.28 20.93 -15.89
CA GLU A 399 -14.95 21.07 -14.60
C GLU A 399 -15.90 19.90 -14.25
N GLU A 400 -16.46 19.20 -15.24
CA GLU A 400 -17.29 18.02 -14.98
C GLU A 400 -16.46 16.89 -14.37
N ALA A 401 -15.26 16.64 -14.91
CA ALA A 401 -14.35 15.64 -14.36
C ALA A 401 -14.01 15.94 -12.90
N PHE A 402 -13.70 17.20 -12.59
CA PHE A 402 -13.42 17.62 -11.21
C PHE A 402 -14.65 17.59 -10.29
N ARG A 403 -15.88 17.74 -10.80
CA ARG A 403 -17.10 17.49 -10.00
C ARG A 403 -17.22 16.01 -9.63
N ARG A 404 -17.00 15.10 -10.59
CA ARG A 404 -17.02 13.65 -10.36
C ARG A 404 -15.94 13.19 -9.38
N VAL A 405 -14.72 13.74 -9.49
CA VAL A 405 -13.63 13.46 -8.52
C VAL A 405 -14.00 13.95 -7.11
N ARG A 406 -14.57 15.16 -6.98
CA ARG A 406 -15.07 15.66 -5.68
C ARG A 406 -16.18 14.78 -5.11
N LEU A 407 -17.07 14.28 -5.96
CA LEU A 407 -18.13 13.36 -5.55
C LEU A 407 -17.54 12.08 -4.97
N GLY A 408 -16.57 11.47 -5.66
CA GLY A 408 -15.80 10.34 -5.14
C GLY A 408 -15.16 10.66 -3.79
N GLY A 409 -14.42 11.77 -3.70
CA GLY A 409 -13.78 12.22 -2.46
C GLY A 409 -14.76 12.46 -1.29
N THR A 410 -16.00 12.88 -1.55
CA THR A 410 -17.00 12.99 -0.47
C THR A 410 -17.38 11.62 0.10
N LEU A 411 -17.57 10.63 -0.77
CA LEU A 411 -17.94 9.27 -0.37
C LEU A 411 -16.82 8.57 0.41
N PHE A 412 -15.58 8.99 0.17
CA PHE A 412 -14.40 8.63 0.96
C PHE A 412 -14.42 9.13 2.43
N ASN A 413 -15.30 10.08 2.82
CA ASN A 413 -15.30 10.55 4.22
C ASN A 413 -15.75 9.51 5.25
N HIS A 414 -16.30 8.38 4.80
CA HIS A 414 -16.81 7.36 5.70
C HIS A 414 -15.67 6.55 6.28
N TYR A 415 -14.63 6.29 5.50
CA TYR A 415 -13.52 5.41 5.78
C TYR A 415 -12.41 5.75 4.77
N GLU A 416 -11.13 5.53 5.11
CA GLU A 416 -10.12 5.04 4.13
C GLU A 416 -8.96 5.89 3.60
N SER A 417 -8.14 5.23 2.78
CA SER A 417 -6.85 5.59 2.20
C SER A 417 -6.99 6.36 0.89
N ASN A 418 -6.28 7.49 0.80
CA ASN A 418 -6.20 8.29 -0.42
C ASN A 418 -4.83 8.06 -1.08
N PHE A 419 -4.83 7.61 -2.33
CA PHE A 419 -3.60 7.46 -3.09
C PHE A 419 -3.03 8.81 -3.49
N SER A 420 -1.74 9.00 -3.25
CA SER A 420 -1.05 10.26 -3.50
C SER A 420 -1.30 10.79 -4.92
N GLY A 421 -1.67 12.07 -5.03
CA GLY A 421 -1.98 12.72 -6.30
C GLY A 421 -3.47 12.76 -6.67
N GLU A 422 -4.30 11.89 -6.08
CA GLU A 422 -5.76 11.95 -6.28
C GLU A 422 -6.33 13.29 -5.76
N GLU A 423 -5.80 13.77 -4.63
CA GLU A 423 -6.31 14.94 -3.91
C GLU A 423 -6.14 16.26 -4.67
N PHE A 424 -5.28 16.31 -5.69
CA PHE A 424 -5.07 17.48 -6.53
C PHE A 424 -5.29 17.20 -8.02
N GLY A 425 -5.78 16.01 -8.38
CA GLY A 425 -6.08 15.67 -9.77
C GLY A 425 -4.83 15.46 -10.61
N GLU A 426 -3.91 14.62 -10.15
CA GLU A 426 -2.85 14.07 -11.00
C GLU A 426 -3.47 13.33 -12.19
N TYR A 427 -3.01 13.67 -13.39
CA TYR A 427 -3.59 13.25 -14.66
C TYR A 427 -2.67 12.32 -15.46
N LYS A 428 -1.42 12.14 -15.02
CA LYS A 428 -0.49 11.23 -15.66
C LYS A 428 -0.87 9.80 -15.36
N GLU A 429 -0.91 9.01 -16.42
CA GLU A 429 -1.06 7.57 -16.34
C GLU A 429 0.09 6.94 -15.57
N LYS A 430 -0.20 5.84 -14.89
CA LYS A 430 0.84 4.98 -14.36
C LYS A 430 1.69 4.43 -15.52
N THR A 431 2.99 4.33 -15.29
CA THR A 431 3.93 3.76 -16.27
C THR A 431 4.64 2.56 -15.65
N PRO A 432 5.20 1.64 -16.45
CA PRO A 432 6.07 0.57 -15.93
C PRO A 432 7.37 1.07 -15.28
N GLY A 433 7.64 2.37 -15.29
CA GLY A 433 8.74 3.01 -14.57
C GLY A 433 8.21 4.00 -13.53
N MET A 434 9.11 4.77 -12.91
CA MET A 434 8.69 5.80 -11.93
C MET A 434 7.82 6.86 -12.61
N ALA A 435 6.56 6.95 -12.19
CA ALA A 435 5.58 7.93 -12.65
C ALA A 435 5.48 9.05 -11.62
N LYS A 436 6.44 9.98 -11.66
CA LYS A 436 6.53 11.06 -10.66
C LYS A 436 5.29 11.96 -10.68
N LEU A 437 4.79 12.28 -9.49
CA LEU A 437 3.76 13.29 -9.30
C LEU A 437 4.17 14.66 -9.86
N ASP A 438 3.23 15.32 -10.53
CA ASP A 438 3.36 16.67 -11.06
C ASP A 438 3.00 17.71 -10.00
N TRP A 439 3.97 18.05 -9.17
CA TRP A 439 3.80 19.06 -8.13
C TRP A 439 3.46 20.46 -8.67
N SER A 440 3.70 20.74 -9.95
CA SER A 440 3.33 22.04 -10.56
C SER A 440 1.82 22.26 -10.61
N LEU A 441 1.02 21.20 -10.49
CA LEU A 441 -0.44 21.27 -10.39
C LEU A 441 -0.91 22.01 -9.14
N ILE A 442 -0.08 22.15 -8.11
CA ILE A 442 -0.44 22.85 -6.87
C ILE A 442 0.52 23.99 -6.50
N ASP A 443 1.53 24.25 -7.33
CA ASP A 443 2.46 25.36 -7.16
C ASP A 443 1.78 26.71 -7.45
N ASP A 444 2.32 27.79 -6.88
CA ASP A 444 1.90 29.15 -7.21
C ASP A 444 2.43 29.57 -8.59
N LEU A 445 1.56 29.48 -9.60
CA LEU A 445 1.83 29.90 -10.98
C LEU A 445 1.36 31.35 -11.20
N GLU A 446 2.10 32.11 -12.03
CA GLU A 446 1.78 33.52 -12.30
C GLU A 446 0.42 33.73 -12.99
N ASP A 447 -0.04 32.74 -13.76
CA ASP A 447 -1.28 32.80 -14.53
C ASP A 447 -2.49 32.12 -13.85
N ASN A 448 -2.29 31.50 -12.68
CA ASN A 448 -3.29 30.69 -11.97
C ASN A 448 -3.99 29.62 -12.85
N SER A 449 -3.30 29.11 -13.87
CA SER A 449 -3.84 28.08 -14.77
C SER A 449 -4.22 26.77 -14.06
N ASN A 450 -3.69 26.54 -12.86
CA ASN A 450 -3.92 25.36 -12.02
C ASN A 450 -4.92 25.60 -10.86
N GLN A 451 -5.72 26.68 -10.89
CA GLN A 451 -6.65 27.00 -9.80
C GLN A 451 -7.62 25.85 -9.49
N ILE A 452 -8.10 25.13 -10.51
CA ILE A 452 -9.02 24.00 -10.32
C ILE A 452 -8.41 22.84 -9.53
N ASN A 453 -7.10 22.59 -9.68
CA ASN A 453 -6.36 21.59 -8.92
C ASN A 453 -6.17 22.04 -7.46
N LYS A 454 -5.90 23.33 -7.23
CA LYS A 454 -5.82 23.91 -5.88
C LYS A 454 -7.17 23.88 -5.16
N ASP A 455 -8.25 24.15 -5.88
CA ASP A 455 -9.61 24.07 -5.34
C ASP A 455 -9.96 22.62 -4.97
N LEU A 456 -9.54 21.65 -5.78
CA LEU A 456 -9.67 20.22 -5.46
C LEU A 456 -8.86 19.85 -4.21
N LEU A 457 -7.61 20.30 -4.10
CA LEU A 457 -6.78 20.07 -2.91
C LEU A 457 -7.43 20.68 -1.67
N GLN A 458 -7.96 21.89 -1.77
CA GLN A 458 -8.66 22.54 -0.66
C GLN A 458 -9.92 21.76 -0.27
N TYR A 459 -10.66 21.25 -1.25
CA TYR A 459 -11.82 20.40 -1.01
C TYR A 459 -11.45 19.15 -0.21
N TYR A 460 -10.41 18.42 -0.60
CA TYR A 460 -9.93 17.25 0.15
C TYR A 460 -9.46 17.64 1.57
N LYS A 461 -8.77 18.77 1.74
CA LYS A 461 -8.42 19.30 3.08
C LYS A 461 -9.65 19.55 3.95
N ASP A 462 -10.71 20.12 3.37
CA ASP A 462 -11.94 20.43 4.10
C ASP A 462 -12.70 19.16 4.50
N LEU A 463 -12.67 18.13 3.65
CA LEU A 463 -13.20 16.79 3.96
C LEU A 463 -12.41 16.10 5.07
N ILE A 464 -11.07 16.09 4.96
CA ILE A 464 -10.19 15.53 5.98
C ILE A 464 -10.38 16.27 7.31
N HIS A 465 -10.51 17.60 7.28
CA HIS A 465 -10.80 18.39 8.46
C HIS A 465 -12.15 18.03 9.06
N LEU A 466 -13.20 17.94 8.23
CA LEU A 466 -14.53 17.53 8.64
C LEU A 466 -14.50 16.18 9.36
N ARG A 467 -13.86 15.17 8.77
CA ARG A 467 -13.67 13.84 9.37
C ARG A 467 -12.99 13.95 10.73
N LYS A 468 -11.89 14.72 10.81
CA LYS A 468 -11.11 14.91 12.06
C LYS A 468 -11.95 15.49 13.19
N THR A 469 -12.85 16.42 12.89
CA THR A 469 -13.60 17.18 13.89
C THR A 469 -15.01 16.66 14.16
N ASN A 470 -15.52 15.70 13.39
CA ASN A 470 -16.89 15.19 13.52
C ASN A 470 -16.93 13.71 13.88
N PRO A 471 -17.17 13.38 15.17
CA PRO A 471 -17.25 12.00 15.65
C PRO A 471 -18.28 11.12 14.93
N SER A 472 -19.32 11.70 14.34
CA SER A 472 -20.34 11.01 13.55
C SER A 472 -19.76 10.23 12.36
N LEU A 473 -18.59 10.65 11.85
CA LEU A 473 -17.87 9.97 10.77
C LEU A 473 -16.97 8.83 11.28
N TYR A 474 -16.79 8.69 12.60
CA TYR A 474 -16.06 7.59 13.23
C TYR A 474 -16.94 6.41 13.66
N THR A 475 -18.26 6.61 13.70
CA THR A 475 -19.20 5.57 14.15
C THR A 475 -19.62 4.70 12.99
N THR A 476 -20.13 3.50 13.28
CA THR A 476 -20.81 2.66 12.28
C THR A 476 -22.27 3.07 12.09
N ASN A 477 -22.70 4.23 12.61
CA ASN A 477 -24.10 4.63 12.57
C ASN A 477 -24.40 5.31 11.23
N ILE A 478 -25.28 4.68 10.47
CA ILE A 478 -25.72 5.14 9.16
C ILE A 478 -27.16 4.70 8.95
N ASN A 479 -27.94 5.56 8.29
CA ASN A 479 -29.29 5.26 7.82
C ASN A 479 -29.54 5.97 6.49
N PHE A 480 -30.01 5.25 5.48
CA PHE A 480 -30.43 5.82 4.20
C PHE A 480 -31.87 6.34 4.36
N ILE A 481 -32.07 7.65 4.23
CA ILE A 481 -33.32 8.33 4.65
C ILE A 481 -34.19 8.80 3.48
N TYR A 482 -33.60 9.01 2.31
CA TYR A 482 -34.30 9.41 1.11
C TYR A 482 -33.58 8.91 -0.14
N GLU A 483 -34.36 8.41 -1.09
CA GLU A 483 -33.90 7.82 -2.34
C GLU A 483 -34.87 8.22 -3.44
N ASN A 484 -34.33 8.74 -4.53
CA ASN A 484 -35.08 9.00 -5.75
C ASN A 484 -34.22 8.60 -6.95
N GLU A 485 -34.47 7.39 -7.45
CA GLU A 485 -33.71 6.82 -8.57
C GLU A 485 -33.92 7.60 -9.87
N GLN A 486 -35.11 8.17 -10.08
CA GLN A 486 -35.41 8.93 -11.30
C GLN A 486 -34.58 10.21 -11.38
N ASP A 487 -34.41 10.90 -10.24
CA ASP A 487 -33.65 12.15 -10.17
C ASP A 487 -32.17 11.92 -9.81
N GLY A 488 -31.79 10.68 -9.46
CA GLY A 488 -30.42 10.33 -9.08
C GLY A 488 -30.01 10.81 -7.67
N ILE A 489 -30.95 10.97 -6.74
CA ILE A 489 -30.69 11.52 -5.39
C ILE A 489 -30.65 10.43 -4.30
N LEU A 490 -29.49 10.29 -3.65
CA LEU A 490 -29.31 9.47 -2.45
C LEU A 490 -29.04 10.36 -1.24
N VAL A 491 -29.76 10.13 -0.15
CA VAL A 491 -29.53 10.83 1.11
C VAL A 491 -29.37 9.83 2.24
N TYR A 492 -28.30 10.00 3.01
CA TYR A 492 -28.08 9.21 4.22
C TYR A 492 -27.63 10.08 5.39
N HIS A 493 -27.91 9.56 6.57
CA HIS A 493 -27.69 10.19 7.85
C HIS A 493 -26.63 9.42 8.62
N ARG A 494 -25.62 10.13 9.11
CA ARG A 494 -24.58 9.65 10.03
C ARG A 494 -24.75 10.34 11.37
N TRP A 495 -24.56 9.61 12.47
CA TRP A 495 -24.64 10.23 13.79
C TRP A 495 -23.72 9.61 14.83
N ASN A 496 -23.54 10.32 15.93
CA ASN A 496 -22.89 9.82 17.12
C ASN A 496 -23.90 9.63 18.26
N ASP A 497 -23.83 8.51 18.98
CA ASP A 497 -24.77 8.19 20.08
C ASP A 497 -24.41 8.86 21.42
N ILE A 498 -23.31 9.60 21.46
CA ILE A 498 -22.92 10.40 22.64
C ILE A 498 -23.89 11.58 22.77
N GLU A 499 -24.17 12.04 24.01
CA GLU A 499 -25.07 13.17 24.35
C GLU A 499 -25.29 14.19 23.22
N LYS A 500 -26.54 14.39 22.77
CA LYS A 500 -26.91 15.30 21.66
C LYS A 500 -26.19 16.65 21.75
N LYS A 501 -25.15 16.81 20.94
CA LYS A 501 -24.36 18.03 20.76
C LYS A 501 -24.47 18.50 19.31
N GLN A 502 -24.11 19.76 19.10
CA GLN A 502 -23.92 20.29 17.76
C GLN A 502 -22.85 19.46 17.03
N GLY A 503 -23.10 19.09 15.77
CA GLY A 503 -22.18 18.24 15.00
C GLY A 503 -22.46 16.73 15.06
N ASP A 504 -23.34 16.27 15.95
CA ASP A 504 -23.62 14.84 16.11
C ASP A 504 -24.53 14.25 15.03
N HIS A 505 -25.16 15.08 14.19
CA HIS A 505 -26.02 14.63 13.11
C HIS A 505 -25.55 15.25 11.79
N LEU A 506 -25.16 14.39 10.87
CA LEU A 506 -24.62 14.74 9.57
C LEU A 506 -25.46 14.08 8.48
N ILE A 507 -25.92 14.87 7.52
CA ILE A 507 -26.69 14.40 6.35
C ILE A 507 -25.81 14.57 5.13
N VAL A 508 -25.64 13.52 4.35
CA VAL A 508 -24.99 13.61 3.04
C VAL A 508 -26.06 13.44 1.97
N ILE A 509 -26.10 14.38 1.05
CA ILE A 509 -26.99 14.41 -0.10
C ILE A 509 -26.10 14.25 -1.32
N VAL A 510 -26.39 13.26 -2.16
CA VAL A 510 -25.56 12.90 -3.30
C VAL A 510 -26.44 12.95 -4.55
N ASN A 511 -26.08 13.80 -5.51
CA ASN A 511 -26.65 13.82 -6.84
C ASN A 511 -25.73 13.07 -7.80
N TRP A 512 -26.16 11.89 -8.24
CA TRP A 512 -25.41 11.06 -9.18
C TRP A 512 -25.71 11.38 -10.64
N SER A 513 -26.67 12.27 -10.90
CA SER A 513 -27.14 12.53 -12.26
C SER A 513 -26.34 13.64 -12.94
N LYS A 514 -26.45 13.65 -14.28
CA LYS A 514 -26.00 14.74 -15.17
C LYS A 514 -26.85 16.01 -15.10
N ASN A 515 -27.89 16.02 -14.27
CA ASN A 515 -28.82 17.14 -14.19
C ASN A 515 -28.56 17.94 -12.93
N THR A 516 -28.47 19.26 -13.08
CA THR A 516 -28.66 20.17 -11.95
C THR A 516 -30.15 20.20 -11.61
N LEU A 517 -30.47 19.92 -10.35
CA LEU A 517 -31.83 19.93 -9.83
C LEU A 517 -32.08 21.24 -9.10
N THR A 518 -33.21 21.89 -9.36
CA THR A 518 -33.60 23.15 -8.72
C THR A 518 -34.91 23.02 -7.96
N ASP A 519 -35.08 23.81 -6.90
CA ASP A 519 -36.28 23.79 -6.04
C ASP A 519 -36.61 22.36 -5.52
N TYR A 520 -35.56 21.61 -5.16
CA TYR A 520 -35.67 20.19 -4.82
C TYR A 520 -36.07 19.99 -3.35
N GLU A 521 -37.03 19.09 -3.10
CA GLU A 521 -37.51 18.78 -1.76
C GLU A 521 -37.08 17.38 -1.31
N ILE A 522 -36.42 17.31 -0.15
CA ILE A 522 -36.06 16.06 0.52
C ILE A 522 -36.93 15.91 1.76
N ILE A 523 -37.62 14.78 1.86
CA ILE A 523 -38.51 14.45 2.99
C ILE A 523 -37.81 13.50 3.98
N ASN A 524 -38.43 13.30 5.15
CA ASN A 524 -37.96 12.39 6.21
C ASN A 524 -36.61 12.77 6.84
N MET A 525 -36.32 14.08 6.89
CA MET A 525 -35.15 14.57 7.62
C MET A 525 -35.26 14.21 9.11
N PRO A 526 -34.19 13.70 9.74
CA PRO A 526 -34.26 13.16 11.10
C PRO A 526 -34.47 14.22 12.17
N MET A 527 -34.03 15.45 11.92
CA MET A 527 -34.13 16.57 12.86
C MET A 527 -34.66 17.81 12.14
N ASN A 528 -35.54 18.56 12.82
CA ASN A 528 -35.91 19.92 12.40
C ASN A 528 -34.88 20.94 12.89
N GLY A 529 -34.89 22.12 12.29
CA GLY A 529 -34.05 23.24 12.64
C GLY A 529 -32.96 23.51 11.61
N LYS A 530 -31.89 24.14 12.07
CA LYS A 530 -30.85 24.66 11.20
C LYS A 530 -29.79 23.61 10.89
N TYR A 531 -29.41 23.56 9.62
CA TYR A 531 -28.30 22.79 9.09
C TYR A 531 -27.30 23.73 8.40
N TYR A 532 -26.02 23.45 8.54
CA TYR A 532 -24.95 24.13 7.83
C TYR A 532 -24.36 23.18 6.78
N ASP A 533 -24.42 23.57 5.51
CA ASP A 533 -23.71 22.91 4.41
C ASP A 533 -22.23 23.23 4.54
N TRP A 534 -21.46 22.23 4.97
CA TRP A 534 -20.04 22.35 5.23
C TRP A 534 -19.23 22.72 4.00
N ILE A 535 -19.59 22.14 2.86
CA ILE A 535 -18.82 22.23 1.62
C ILE A 535 -19.14 23.52 0.89
N ASN A 536 -20.42 23.88 0.81
CA ASN A 536 -20.85 25.07 0.08
C ASN A 536 -20.91 26.33 0.95
N ASN A 537 -20.69 26.21 2.26
CA ASN A 537 -20.79 27.30 3.23
C ASN A 537 -22.16 28.00 3.16
N GLN A 538 -23.22 27.19 3.20
CA GLN A 538 -24.61 27.64 3.11
C GLN A 538 -25.41 27.19 4.33
N GLU A 539 -26.44 27.95 4.69
CA GLU A 539 -27.36 27.58 5.76
C GLU A 539 -28.68 27.10 5.17
N HIS A 540 -29.17 25.97 5.68
CA HIS A 540 -30.47 25.42 5.31
C HIS A 540 -31.32 25.22 6.56
N PHE A 541 -32.65 25.23 6.36
CA PHE A 541 -33.60 25.05 7.44
C PHE A 541 -34.55 23.90 7.11
N VAL A 542 -34.76 23.04 8.10
CA VAL A 542 -35.66 21.88 7.99
C VAL A 542 -36.88 22.13 8.87
N GLU A 543 -38.06 22.09 8.26
CA GLU A 543 -39.36 22.19 8.93
C GLU A 543 -40.23 21.01 8.55
N ASN A 544 -41.01 20.49 9.50
CA ASN A 544 -41.88 19.33 9.29
C ASN A 544 -41.14 18.12 8.68
N ASN A 545 -39.86 17.96 9.01
CA ASN A 545 -38.94 16.95 8.48
C ASN A 545 -38.71 17.06 6.97
N GLN A 546 -38.85 18.26 6.40
CA GLN A 546 -38.63 18.56 4.99
C GLN A 546 -37.51 19.57 4.82
N LEU A 547 -36.57 19.27 3.94
CA LEU A 547 -35.50 20.16 3.50
C LEU A 547 -35.80 20.61 2.07
N LYS A 548 -35.74 21.93 1.83
CA LYS A 548 -35.83 22.50 0.49
C LYS A 548 -34.48 23.08 0.09
N LEU A 549 -34.02 22.73 -1.11
CA LEU A 549 -32.76 23.17 -1.68
C LEU A 549 -33.04 23.92 -2.97
N ASP A 550 -32.48 25.12 -3.08
CA ASP A 550 -32.61 25.94 -4.30
C ASP A 550 -31.93 25.25 -5.49
N GLU A 551 -30.78 24.61 -5.26
CA GLU A 551 -29.98 23.93 -6.28
C GLU A 551 -29.20 22.74 -5.69
N ILE A 552 -29.12 21.65 -6.47
CA ILE A 552 -28.15 20.56 -6.32
C ILE A 552 -27.54 20.33 -7.70
N LYS A 553 -26.26 20.67 -7.86
CA LYS A 553 -25.55 20.56 -9.15
C LYS A 553 -25.39 19.10 -9.57
N ASP A 554 -25.15 18.89 -10.86
CA ASP A 554 -24.79 17.57 -11.38
C ASP A 554 -23.51 17.06 -10.70
N HIS A 555 -23.50 15.77 -10.37
CA HIS A 555 -22.38 15.12 -9.68
C HIS A 555 -21.92 15.85 -8.40
N GLU A 556 -22.84 16.48 -7.67
CA GLU A 556 -22.54 17.18 -6.41
C GLU A 556 -22.88 16.31 -5.20
N ALA A 557 -22.05 16.43 -4.16
CA ALA A 557 -22.45 16.07 -2.81
C ALA A 557 -22.50 17.29 -1.89
N LYS A 558 -23.53 17.35 -1.04
CA LYS A 558 -23.67 18.31 0.05
C LYS A 558 -23.54 17.59 1.38
N ILE A 559 -22.82 18.18 2.34
CA ILE A 559 -22.66 17.63 3.69
C ILE A 559 -23.25 18.61 4.70
N LEU A 560 -24.44 18.29 5.19
CA LEU A 560 -25.20 19.15 6.09
C LEU A 560 -25.01 18.72 7.54
N ILE A 561 -24.52 19.63 8.37
CA ILE A 561 -24.30 19.42 9.80
C ILE A 561 -25.41 20.10 10.58
N TRP A 562 -26.10 19.34 11.44
CA TRP A 562 -27.18 19.89 12.25
C TRP A 562 -26.66 20.70 13.45
N GLU A 563 -27.25 21.88 13.67
CA GLU A 563 -26.93 22.75 14.81
C GLU A 563 -27.96 22.61 15.95
N TYR A 564 -27.55 22.00 17.07
CA TYR A 564 -28.37 21.93 18.28
C TYR A 564 -28.62 23.33 18.86
N GLY A 565 -29.88 23.69 19.11
CA GLY A 565 -30.24 24.84 19.97
C GLY A 565 -30.51 26.17 19.28
N LYS A 566 -30.76 26.21 17.96
CA LYS A 566 -31.22 27.43 17.25
C LYS A 566 -32.62 27.33 16.63
N ALA A 567 -33.43 26.34 17.01
CA ALA A 567 -34.86 26.34 16.72
C ALA A 567 -35.63 26.93 17.92
N ASP A 568 -36.22 28.10 17.69
CA ASP A 568 -37.33 28.74 18.42
C ASP A 568 -37.13 29.29 19.84
N ALA A 569 -36.39 30.41 19.94
CA ALA A 569 -36.65 31.44 20.96
C ALA A 569 -37.69 32.49 20.51
N LYS A 570 -38.57 32.14 19.55
CA LYS A 570 -39.58 33.06 18.99
C LYS A 570 -40.96 32.43 18.82
N GLN A 571 -41.44 31.59 19.75
CA GLN A 571 -42.87 31.31 19.80
C GLN A 571 -43.41 30.71 21.11
N ILE A 572 -42.95 31.15 22.29
CA ILE A 572 -43.69 30.90 23.54
C ILE A 572 -43.57 32.12 24.47
N ASP A 573 -44.17 33.24 24.09
CA ASP A 573 -44.63 34.25 25.05
C ASP A 573 -45.71 35.12 24.39
N ASN A 574 -46.90 34.55 24.22
CA ASN A 574 -48.17 35.26 24.03
C ASN A 574 -49.30 34.23 23.89
N GLN A 575 -49.70 33.61 25.01
CA GLN A 575 -51.09 33.34 25.35
C GLN A 575 -51.20 32.61 26.71
N GLN A 576 -51.87 33.32 27.62
CA GLN A 576 -52.45 32.94 28.93
C GLN A 576 -51.56 32.97 30.16
#